data_AF-A0AAV3XCR5-F1
#
_entry.id   AF-A0AAV3XCR5-F1
#
_cell.length_a   1.000
_cell.length_b   1.000
_cell.length_c   1.000
_cell.angle_alpha   90.00
_cell.angle_beta   90.00
_cell.angle_gamma   90.00
#
_symmetry.space_group_name_H-M   'P 1'
#
loop_
_entity.id
_entity.type
_entity.pdbx_description
1 polymer ?
#
loop_
_entity_poly.entity_id
_entity_poly.type
_entity_poly.pdbx_seq_one_letter_code
_entity_poly.pdbx_strand_id
1 'polypeptide(L)' 'MILLSRRGLTQEQFADLVESAWKLTSGRKLSRQAVNAWINGRAIPKLSPAETLVLLEILGCTLAELAIAFPHESDLPEN' A
#
# COMPACT_ATOMS: atom_id res chain seq x y z
N MET A 1 5.71 1.22 -8.37
CA MET A 1 6.03 1.69 -7.00
C MET A 1 7.45 1.29 -6.59
N ILE A 2 8.29 2.25 -6.20
CA ILE A 2 9.71 2.03 -5.84
C ILE A 2 9.91 1.11 -4.61
N LEU A 3 8.95 1.10 -3.68
CA LEU A 3 8.98 0.28 -2.47
C LEU A 3 8.90 -1.23 -2.77
N LEU A 4 8.16 -1.65 -3.81
CA LEU A 4 8.09 -3.06 -4.22
C LEU A 4 9.43 -3.56 -4.74
N SER A 5 10.04 -2.80 -5.65
CA SER A 5 11.34 -3.14 -6.23
C SER A 5 12.42 -3.26 -5.15
N ARG A 6 12.42 -2.38 -4.14
CA ARG A 6 13.33 -2.43 -2.99
C ARG A 6 13.20 -3.71 -2.17
N ARG A 7 11.98 -4.24 -2.06
CA ARG A 7 11.70 -5.52 -1.39
C ARG A 7 11.84 -6.74 -2.30
N GLY A 8 12.12 -6.54 -3.59
CA GLY A 8 12.13 -7.64 -4.57
C GLY A 8 10.75 -8.26 -4.79
N LEU A 9 9.67 -7.53 -4.52
CA LEU A 9 8.29 -8.02 -4.66
C LEU A 9 7.75 -7.72 -6.06
N THR A 10 7.07 -8.69 -6.64
CA THR A 10 6.18 -8.45 -7.79
C THR A 10 4.87 -7.82 -7.34
N GLN A 11 4.10 -7.26 -8.29
CA GLN A 11 2.77 -6.72 -8.01
C GLN A 11 1.82 -7.80 -7.46
N GLU A 12 1.88 -9.00 -8.04
CA GLU A 12 1.07 -10.15 -7.62
C GLU A 12 1.42 -10.61 -6.21
N GLN A 13 2.72 -10.76 -5.91
CA GLN A 13 3.17 -11.13 -4.56
C GLN A 13 2.73 -10.11 -3.52
N PHE A 14 2.82 -8.82 -3.84
CA PHE A 14 2.34 -7.78 -2.95
C PHE A 14 0.82 -7.85 -2.74
N ALA A 15 0.04 -8.04 -3.81
CA ALA A 15 -1.41 -8.20 -3.70
C ALA A 15 -1.81 -9.40 -2.83
N ASP A 16 -1.16 -10.55 -3.01
CA ASP A 16 -1.42 -11.76 -2.22
C ASP A 16 -1.03 -11.58 -0.75
N LEU A 17 0.09 -10.92 -0.46
CA LEU A 17 0.54 -10.63 0.92
C LEU A 17 -0.44 -9.69 1.63
N VAL A 18 -0.84 -8.61 0.97
CA VAL A 18 -1.77 -7.64 1.56
C VAL A 18 -3.15 -8.27 1.75
N GLU A 19 -3.67 -9.01 0.76
CA GLU A 19 -4.96 -9.71 0.86
C GLU A 19 -4.97 -10.70 2.04
N SER A 20 -3.89 -11.48 2.19
CA SER A 20 -3.73 -12.46 3.27
C SER A 20 -3.68 -11.79 4.65
N ALA A 21 -2.91 -10.71 4.78
CA ALA A 21 -2.76 -10.00 6.05
C ALA A 21 -4.04 -9.25 6.45
N TRP A 22 -4.74 -8.62 5.51
CA TRP A 22 -5.97 -7.86 5.80
C TRP A 22 -7.08 -8.69 6.41
N LYS A 23 -7.23 -9.92 5.91
CA LYS A 23 -8.23 -10.86 6.43
C LYS A 23 -8.02 -11.14 7.92
N LEU A 24 -6.77 -11.12 8.38
CA LEU A 24 -6.40 -11.35 9.77
C LEU A 24 -6.48 -10.07 10.60
N THR A 25 -6.08 -8.93 10.05
CA THR A 25 -5.88 -7.69 10.82
C THR A 25 -7.11 -6.79 10.89
N SER A 26 -7.86 -6.62 9.80
CA SER A 26 -9.01 -5.69 9.75
C SER A 26 -10.35 -6.35 9.47
N GLY A 27 -10.34 -7.63 9.08
CA GLY A 27 -11.54 -8.34 8.64
C GLY A 27 -12.13 -7.80 7.33
N ARG A 28 -11.52 -6.78 6.72
CA ARG A 28 -11.93 -6.23 5.43
C ARG A 28 -11.37 -7.11 4.32
N LYS A 29 -12.21 -7.39 3.32
CA LYS A 29 -11.73 -7.91 2.04
C LYS A 29 -11.15 -6.77 1.23
N LEU A 30 -9.91 -6.94 0.80
CA LEU A 30 -9.27 -6.06 -0.15
C LEU A 30 -9.23 -6.76 -1.51
N SER A 31 -9.75 -6.12 -2.55
CA SER A 31 -9.67 -6.70 -3.89
C SER A 31 -8.29 -6.48 -4.50
N ARG A 32 -7.81 -7.44 -5.28
CA ARG A 32 -6.58 -7.28 -6.08
C ARG A 32 -6.61 -6.05 -6.98
N GLN A 33 -7.80 -5.70 -7.48
CA GLN A 33 -7.99 -4.51 -8.29
C GLN A 33 -7.70 -3.22 -7.50
N ALA A 34 -8.10 -3.15 -6.22
CA ALA A 34 -7.79 -2.03 -5.36
C ALA A 34 -6.28 -1.92 -5.12
N VAL A 35 -5.61 -3.04 -4.82
CA VAL A 35 -4.15 -3.06 -4.66
C VAL A 35 -3.44 -2.62 -5.95
N ASN A 36 -3.87 -3.13 -7.10
CA ASN A 36 -3.31 -2.72 -8.39
C ASN A 36 -3.53 -1.23 -8.67
N ALA A 37 -4.66 -0.65 -8.26
CA ALA A 37 -4.87 0.78 -8.37
C ALA A 37 -3.85 1.57 -7.51
N TRP A 38 -3.49 1.08 -6.33
CA TRP A 38 -2.46 1.69 -5.48
C TRP A 38 -1.07 1.63 -6.13
N ILE A 39 -0.66 0.45 -6.61
CA ILE A 39 0.66 0.23 -7.21
C ILE A 39 0.90 1.17 -8.42
N ASN A 40 -0.16 1.41 -9.18
CA ASN A 40 -0.16 2.23 -10.39
C ASN A 40 -0.48 3.71 -10.11
N GLY A 41 -0.61 4.12 -8.84
CA GLY A 41 -0.88 5.52 -8.46
C GLY A 41 -2.27 6.02 -8.87
N ARG A 42 -3.22 5.12 -9.15
CA ARG A 42 -4.60 5.46 -9.54
C ARG A 42 -5.54 5.64 -8.34
N ALA A 43 -5.11 5.21 -7.16
CA ALA A 43 -5.87 5.36 -5.92
C ALA A 43 -4.92 5.42 -4.72
N ILE A 44 -5.30 6.21 -3.72
CA ILE A 44 -4.61 6.29 -2.44
C ILE A 44 -5.33 5.36 -1.44
N PRO A 45 -4.63 4.49 -0.72
CA PRO A 45 -5.24 3.59 0.23
C PRO A 45 -5.79 4.36 1.46
N LYS A 46 -7.03 4.06 1.86
CA LYS A 46 -7.58 4.52 3.15
C LYS A 46 -7.33 3.46 4.21
N LEU A 47 -6.25 3.67 4.97
CA LEU A 47 -5.71 2.72 5.94
C LEU A 47 -6.09 3.13 7.36
N SER A 48 -6.56 2.16 8.14
CA SER A 48 -6.56 2.26 9.61
C SER A 48 -5.14 2.08 10.17
N PRO A 49 -4.87 2.42 11.45
CA PRO A 49 -3.53 2.26 12.02
C PRO A 49 -2.97 0.83 11.92
N ALA A 50 -3.79 -0.19 12.16
CA ALA A 50 -3.35 -1.59 12.08
C ALA A 50 -3.01 -2.01 10.64
N GLU A 51 -3.81 -1.53 9.70
CA GLU A 51 -3.59 -1.71 8.26
C GLU A 51 -2.30 -1.02 7.79
N THR A 52 -2.04 0.20 8.26
CA THR A 52 -0.78 0.90 8.00
C THR A 52 0.43 0.08 8.46
N LEU A 53 0.40 -0.47 9.67
CA LEU A 53 1.51 -1.28 10.21
C LEU A 53 1.80 -2.50 9.32
N VAL A 54 0.77 -3.19 8.86
CA VAL A 54 0.92 -4.34 7.94
C VAL A 54 1.59 -3.92 6.63
N LEU A 55 1.22 -2.77 6.06
CA LEU A 55 1.87 -2.29 4.85
C LEU A 55 3.33 -1.92 5.07
N LEU A 56 3.66 -1.30 6.21
CA LEU A 56 5.05 -1.00 6.58
C LEU A 56 5.88 -2.29 6.68
N GLU A 57 5.32 -3.34 7.27
CA GLU A 57 6.00 -4.63 7.41
C GLU A 57 6.23 -5.31 6.05
N ILE A 58 5.18 -5.43 5.23
CA ILE A 58 5.26 -6.03 3.90
C ILE A 58 6.27 -5.27 3.03
N LEU A 59 6.16 -3.95 2.99
CA LEU A 59 7.01 -3.09 2.16
C LEU A 59 8.40 -2.85 2.76
N GLY A 60 8.62 -3.21 4.02
CA GLY A 60 9.88 -2.97 4.72
C GLY A 60 10.29 -1.50 4.67
N CYS A 61 9.33 -0.61 4.90
CA CYS A 61 9.53 0.83 4.82
C CYS A 61 9.11 1.53 6.11
N THR A 62 9.52 2.78 6.25
CA THR A 62 9.11 3.68 7.31
C THR A 62 7.78 4.36 6.97
N LEU A 63 7.11 4.92 7.99
CA LEU A 63 5.88 5.69 7.78
C LEU A 63 6.08 6.87 6.81
N ALA A 64 7.22 7.55 6.89
CA ALA A 64 7.55 8.65 5.99
C ALA A 64 7.68 8.18 4.53
N GLU A 65 8.37 7.06 4.31
CA GLU A 65 8.49 6.46 2.97
C GLU A 65 7.14 6.01 2.42
N LEU A 66 6.27 5.47 3.27
CA LEU A 66 4.90 5.10 2.89
C LEU A 66 4.08 6.33 2.49
N ALA A 67 4.18 7.42 3.26
CA ALA A 67 3.48 8.68 2.95
C ALA A 67 3.97 9.29 1.62
N ILE A 68 5.28 9.24 1.35
CA ILE A 68 5.85 9.70 0.07
C ILE A 68 5.37 8.82 -1.10
N ALA A 69 5.18 7.51 -0.88
CA ALA A 69 4.71 6.60 -1.91
C ALA A 69 3.20 6.75 -2.22
N PHE A 70 2.43 7.30 -1.28
CA PHE A 70 1.00 7.57 -1.40
C PHE A 70 0.70 9.02 -1.03
N PRO A 71 1.17 10.00 -1.81
CA PRO A 71 1.00 11.41 -1.49
C PRO A 71 -0.50 11.75 -1.50
N HIS A 72 -0.96 12.56 -0.54
CA HIS A 72 -2.33 13.05 -0.56
C HIS A 72 -2.51 14.01 -1.74
N GLU A 73 -3.72 14.09 -2.33
CA GLU A 73 -4.01 15.06 -3.40
C GLU A 73 -3.68 16.51 -2.99
N SER A 74 -3.72 16.82 -1.69
CA SER A 74 -3.36 18.11 -1.10
C SER A 74 -1.85 18.40 -1.08
N ASP A 75 -1.00 17.39 -1.29
CA ASP A 75 0.46 17.50 -1.29
C ASP A 75 1.03 17.71 -2.70
N LEU A 76 0.17 17.64 -3.73
CA LEU A 76 0.56 17.90 -5.12
C LEU A 76 0.42 19.41 -5.38
N PRO A 77 1.45 20.09 -5.94
CA PRO A 77 1.34 21.50 -6.29
C PRO A 77 0.18 21.69 -7.28
N GLU A 78 -0.68 22.69 -7.02
CA GLU A 78 -1.69 23.14 -7.98
C GLU A 78 -1.00 23.48 -9.31
N ASN A 79 -1.44 22.85 -10.40
CA ASN A 79 -1.02 23.21 -11.76
C ASN A 79 -1.74 24.47 -12.24
#